data_AF-A0A8X6U4E2-F1
#
_entry.id   AF-A0A8X6U4E2-F1
#
_cell.length_a   1.000
_cell.length_b   1.000
_cell.length_c   1.000
_cell.angle_alpha   90.00
_cell.angle_beta   90.00
_cell.angle_gamma   90.00
#
_symmetry.space_group_name_H-M   'P 1'
#
loop_
_entity.id
_entity.type
_entity.pdbx_description
1 polymer ?
#
loop_
_entity_poly.entity_id
_entity_poly.type
_entity_poly.pdbx_seq_one_letter_code
_entity_poly.pdbx_strand_id
1 'polypeptide(L)'
;MLETKLRASESLGRTKEKFADFLELLVESCLPENVLRAWERSRISESTDDAISQRSLEKLMCFLRHEVESEEVTRLAREGFGKDRGGGAIRKECQKSVYKDEPTAATLISSTTGAKLNCIFCDRPHLSQDCQKLSDMSYEDRKSQVIRKRCCLVCLSLDI
;
A
#
# COMPACT_ATOMS: atom_id res chain seq x y z
N MET A 1 -2.07 -34.73 3.41
CA MET A 1 -3.29 -35.34 2.82
C MET A 1 -3.42 -35.07 1.32
N LEU A 2 -3.10 -33.86 0.83
CA LEU A 2 -3.10 -33.53 -0.61
C LEU A 2 -1.99 -34.29 -1.37
N GLU A 3 -0.78 -34.33 -0.83
CA GLU A 3 0.39 -34.98 -1.45
C GLU A 3 0.21 -36.50 -1.64
N THR A 4 -0.43 -37.16 -0.68
CA THR A 4 -0.72 -38.60 -0.75
C THR A 4 -1.73 -38.92 -1.86
N LYS A 5 -2.71 -38.02 -2.07
CA LYS A 5 -3.69 -38.14 -3.17
C LYS A 5 -3.07 -37.83 -4.53
N LEU A 6 -2.11 -36.89 -4.58
CA LEU A 6 -1.31 -36.59 -5.77
C LEU A 6 -0.48 -37.81 -6.20
N ARG A 7 0.25 -38.43 -5.26
CA ARG A 7 1.10 -39.60 -5.53
C ARG A 7 0.30 -40.84 -5.96
N ALA A 8 -0.87 -41.08 -5.35
CA ALA A 8 -1.75 -42.19 -5.73
C ALA A 8 -2.41 -41.99 -7.11
N SER A 9 -2.53 -40.74 -7.57
CA SER A 9 -3.09 -40.43 -8.89
C SER A 9 -2.04 -40.47 -10.00
N GLU A 10 -0.77 -40.14 -9.72
CA GLU A 10 0.35 -40.35 -10.65
C GLU A 10 0.52 -41.82 -11.04
N SER A 11 0.28 -42.77 -10.12
CA SER A 11 0.35 -44.20 -10.43
C SER A 11 -0.77 -44.70 -11.35
N LEU A 12 -1.81 -43.89 -11.61
CA LEU A 12 -2.97 -44.29 -12.42
C LEU A 12 -2.82 -43.97 -13.92
N GLY A 13 -1.66 -43.50 -14.38
CA GLY A 13 -1.35 -43.34 -15.81
C GLY A 13 -2.17 -42.27 -16.55
N ARG A 14 -2.74 -41.29 -15.83
CA ARG A 14 -3.42 -40.14 -16.46
C ARG A 14 -2.38 -39.14 -16.97
N THR A 15 -2.55 -38.63 -18.19
CA THR A 15 -1.69 -37.59 -18.75
C THR A 15 -1.71 -36.33 -17.88
N LYS A 16 -0.54 -35.72 -17.66
CA LYS A 16 -0.36 -34.57 -16.75
C LYS A 16 -1.30 -33.39 -17.08
N GLU A 17 -1.58 -33.16 -18.36
CA GLU A 17 -2.48 -32.10 -18.83
C GLU A 17 -3.93 -32.27 -18.35
N LYS A 18 -4.50 -33.49 -18.46
CA LYS A 18 -5.87 -33.76 -17.99
C LYS A 18 -6.03 -33.61 -16.48
N PHE A 19 -4.93 -33.76 -15.75
CA PHE A 19 -4.91 -33.60 -14.30
C PHE A 19 -4.79 -32.13 -13.91
N ALA A 20 -4.03 -31.33 -14.67
CA ALA A 20 -3.93 -29.90 -14.46
C ALA A 20 -5.29 -29.20 -14.61
N ASP A 21 -6.06 -29.51 -15.67
CA ASP A 21 -7.40 -28.97 -15.88
C ASP A 21 -8.35 -29.31 -14.71
N PHE A 22 -8.30 -30.55 -14.25
CA PHE A 22 -9.14 -31.01 -13.14
C PHE A 22 -8.75 -30.34 -11.81
N LEU A 23 -7.45 -30.18 -11.56
CA LEU A 23 -6.96 -29.46 -10.38
C LEU A 23 -7.36 -27.99 -10.42
N GLU A 24 -7.26 -27.33 -11.57
CA GLU A 24 -7.69 -25.94 -11.74
C GLU A 24 -9.16 -25.77 -11.39
N LEU A 25 -10.05 -26.60 -11.98
CA LEU A 25 -11.48 -26.60 -11.67
C LEU A 25 -11.77 -26.83 -10.18
N LEU A 26 -11.03 -27.73 -9.53
CA LEU A 26 -11.17 -27.97 -8.10
C LEU A 26 -10.73 -26.76 -7.27
N VAL A 27 -9.58 -26.16 -7.61
CA VAL A 27 -9.09 -24.98 -6.90
C VAL A 27 -10.08 -23.84 -7.08
N GLU A 28 -10.54 -23.56 -8.30
CA GLU A 28 -11.56 -22.55 -8.58
C GLU A 28 -12.84 -22.79 -7.77
N SER A 29 -13.33 -24.03 -7.67
CA SER A 29 -14.54 -24.35 -6.90
C SER A 29 -14.43 -24.07 -5.40
N CYS A 30 -13.21 -23.98 -4.86
CA CYS A 30 -12.94 -23.70 -3.46
C CYS A 30 -12.73 -22.20 -3.19
N LEU A 31 -12.66 -21.36 -4.22
CA LEU A 31 -12.43 -19.93 -4.06
C LEU A 31 -13.74 -19.17 -3.75
N PRO A 32 -13.68 -18.13 -2.90
CA PRO A 32 -14.78 -17.21 -2.70
C PRO A 32 -15.19 -16.49 -4.01
N GLU A 33 -16.48 -16.12 -4.12
CA GLU A 33 -17.03 -15.49 -5.33
C GLU A 33 -16.28 -14.20 -5.75
N ASN A 34 -15.88 -13.39 -4.77
CA ASN A 34 -15.13 -12.16 -5.04
C ASN A 34 -13.75 -12.42 -5.66
N VAL A 35 -13.08 -13.49 -5.21
CA VAL A 35 -11.76 -13.90 -5.73
C VAL A 35 -11.91 -14.48 -7.13
N LEU A 36 -12.94 -15.29 -7.38
CA LEU A 36 -13.26 -15.81 -8.71
C LEU A 36 -13.57 -14.69 -9.72
N ARG A 37 -14.35 -13.68 -9.31
CA ARG A 37 -14.63 -12.51 -10.16
C ARG A 37 -13.37 -11.70 -10.46
N ALA A 38 -12.43 -11.61 -9.53
CA ALA A 38 -11.14 -10.95 -9.76
C ALA A 38 -10.25 -11.75 -10.72
N TRP A 39 -10.22 -13.07 -10.54
CA TRP A 39 -9.52 -14.00 -11.44
C TRP A 39 -10.02 -13.90 -12.89
N GLU A 40 -11.35 -13.94 -13.10
CA GLU A 40 -11.93 -13.81 -14.45
C GLU A 40 -11.56 -12.48 -15.13
N ARG A 41 -11.57 -11.37 -14.37
CA ARG A 41 -11.14 -10.06 -14.89
C ARG A 41 -9.66 -10.06 -15.29
N SER A 42 -8.81 -10.70 -14.49
CA SER A 42 -7.38 -10.84 -14.79
C SER A 42 -7.12 -11.67 -16.05
N ARG A 43 -7.98 -12.65 -16.36
CA ARG A 43 -7.86 -13.45 -17.58
C ARG A 43 -8.12 -12.64 -18.84
N ILE A 44 -9.12 -11.76 -18.81
CA ILE A 44 -9.53 -10.97 -19.98
C ILE A 44 -8.47 -9.92 -20.35
N SER A 45 -7.72 -9.38 -19.38
CA SER A 45 -6.67 -8.39 -19.66
C SER A 45 -5.42 -8.94 -20.35
N GLU A 46 -5.21 -10.26 -20.35
CA GLU A 46 -4.01 -10.90 -20.90
C GLU A 46 -4.15 -11.32 -22.38
N SER A 47 -5.25 -10.92 -23.04
CA SER A 47 -5.58 -11.37 -24.40
C SER A 47 -4.82 -10.61 -25.51
N THR A 48 -3.58 -11.01 -25.74
CA THR A 48 -2.95 -10.97 -27.06
C THR A 48 -2.39 -12.36 -27.37
N ASP A 49 -3.10 -13.06 -28.27
CA ASP A 49 -2.68 -14.15 -29.15
C ASP A 49 -2.38 -15.59 -28.70
N ASP A 50 -2.54 -16.00 -27.43
CA ASP A 50 -2.40 -17.44 -27.06
C ASP A 50 -3.56 -18.00 -26.23
N ALA A 51 -4.75 -18.03 -26.84
CA ALA A 51 -6.03 -18.41 -26.22
C ALA A 51 -6.15 -19.89 -25.76
N ILE A 52 -5.11 -20.72 -25.92
CA ILE A 52 -5.14 -22.14 -25.56
C ILE A 52 -4.14 -22.48 -24.43
N SER A 53 -3.12 -21.65 -24.20
CA SER A 53 -2.15 -21.80 -23.09
C SER A 53 -2.60 -21.11 -21.79
N GLN A 54 -3.85 -20.63 -21.77
CA GLN A 54 -4.39 -19.74 -20.73
C GLN A 54 -4.85 -20.49 -19.46
N ARG A 55 -5.03 -21.81 -19.52
CA ARG A 55 -5.43 -22.69 -18.39
C ARG A 55 -4.24 -23.36 -17.74
N SER A 56 -3.33 -22.54 -17.23
CA SER A 56 -2.25 -23.04 -16.40
C SER A 56 -2.65 -22.83 -14.95
N LEU A 57 -2.77 -23.93 -14.21
CA LEU A 57 -2.84 -23.93 -12.75
C LEU A 57 -1.76 -23.02 -12.13
N GLU A 58 -0.61 -22.87 -12.78
CA GLU A 58 0.48 -22.00 -12.32
C GLU A 58 0.09 -20.52 -12.39
N LYS A 59 -0.67 -20.10 -13.40
CA LYS A 59 -1.21 -18.73 -13.49
C LYS A 59 -2.21 -18.46 -12.37
N LEU A 60 -3.12 -19.41 -12.10
CA LEU A 60 -4.06 -19.30 -10.99
C LEU A 60 -3.32 -19.20 -9.65
N MET A 61 -2.31 -20.05 -9.43
CA MET A 61 -1.49 -19.99 -8.21
C MET A 61 -0.67 -18.70 -8.11
N CYS A 62 -0.22 -18.13 -9.23
CA CYS A 62 0.44 -16.82 -9.27
C CYS A 62 -0.51 -15.69 -8.88
N PHE A 63 -1.71 -15.69 -9.46
CA PHE A 63 -2.77 -14.75 -9.14
C PHE A 63 -3.14 -14.79 -7.65
N LEU A 64 -3.35 -15.98 -7.08
CA LEU A 64 -3.71 -16.12 -5.68
C LEU A 64 -2.61 -15.59 -4.74
N ARG A 65 -1.33 -15.81 -5.07
CA ARG A 65 -0.23 -15.22 -4.29
C ARG A 65 -0.26 -13.69 -4.35
N HIS A 66 -0.45 -13.13 -5.54
CA HIS A 66 -0.53 -11.69 -5.72
C HIS A 66 -1.73 -11.08 -4.99
N GLU A 67 -2.90 -11.71 -5.02
CA GLU A 67 -4.10 -11.24 -4.33
C GLU A 67 -3.88 -11.17 -2.81
N VAL A 68 -3.23 -12.19 -2.23
CA VAL A 68 -2.86 -12.20 -0.79
C VAL A 68 -1.87 -11.09 -0.47
N GLU A 69 -0.81 -10.92 -1.27
CA GLU A 69 0.17 -9.85 -1.07
C GLU A 69 -0.47 -8.46 -1.17
N SER A 70 -1.38 -8.27 -2.15
CA SER A 70 -2.11 -7.03 -2.36
C SER A 70 -3.06 -6.72 -1.19
N GLU A 71 -3.73 -7.73 -0.64
CA GLU A 71 -4.55 -7.58 0.57
C GLU A 71 -3.69 -7.13 1.75
N GLU A 72 -2.54 -7.76 1.98
CA GLU A 72 -1.62 -7.40 3.06
C GLU A 72 -1.12 -5.96 2.92
N VAL A 73 -0.72 -5.54 1.72
CA VAL A 73 -0.31 -4.16 1.44
C VAL A 73 -1.46 -3.18 1.68
N THR A 74 -2.66 -3.52 1.23
CA THR A 74 -3.86 -2.71 1.43
C THR A 74 -4.21 -2.61 2.92
N ARG A 75 -4.07 -3.70 3.67
CA ARG A 75 -4.30 -3.73 5.11
C ARG A 75 -3.31 -2.82 5.83
N LEU A 76 -2.02 -2.92 5.53
CA LEU A 76 -0.98 -2.06 6.10
C LEU A 76 -1.22 -0.58 5.79
N ALA A 77 -1.61 -0.24 4.57
CA ALA A 77 -1.95 1.13 4.19
C ALA A 77 -3.15 1.68 4.98
N ARG A 78 -4.13 0.82 5.31
CA ARG A 78 -5.33 1.19 6.08
C ARG A 78 -5.07 1.28 7.58
N GLU A 79 -4.30 0.35 8.13
CA GLU A 79 -3.93 0.32 9.56
C GLU A 79 -2.91 1.43 9.90
N GLY A 80 -2.23 1.97 8.89
CA GLY A 80 -1.17 2.96 9.04
C GLY A 80 0.11 2.31 9.58
N PHE A 81 1.25 2.99 9.44
CA PHE A 81 2.55 2.51 9.94
C PHE A 81 2.68 2.53 11.48
N GLY A 82 1.56 2.43 12.21
CA GLY A 82 1.47 2.49 13.66
C GLY A 82 1.86 1.17 14.31
N LYS A 83 3.15 0.84 14.32
CA LYS A 83 3.65 -0.24 15.16
C LYS A 83 3.69 0.26 16.60
N ASP A 84 2.91 -0.40 17.45
CA ASP A 84 3.13 -0.49 18.89
C ASP A 84 4.63 -0.53 19.21
N ARG A 85 5.16 0.60 19.67
CA ARG A 85 6.38 0.64 20.46
C ARG A 85 5.95 1.05 21.84
N GLY A 86 5.94 0.08 22.75
CA GLY A 86 5.64 0.28 24.15
C GLY A 86 6.37 1.49 24.71
N GLY A 87 5.59 2.47 25.15
CA GLY A 87 5.99 3.59 25.98
C GLY A 87 4.78 3.92 26.85
N GLY A 88 4.86 3.53 28.12
CA GLY A 88 3.73 3.55 29.04
C GLY A 88 3.18 4.95 29.36
N ALA A 89 1.96 4.92 29.90
CA ALA A 89 1.18 6.02 30.49
C ALA A 89 0.77 7.11 29.47
N ILE A 90 -0.51 7.44 29.30
CA ILE A 90 -1.50 7.75 30.33
C ILE A 90 -2.89 7.34 29.81
N ARG A 91 -3.61 6.59 30.64
CA ARG A 91 -5.06 6.41 30.49
C ARG A 91 -5.72 7.78 30.53
N LYS A 92 -6.36 8.20 29.43
CA LYS A 92 -7.58 8.99 29.53
C LYS A 92 -8.69 8.21 28.87
N GLU A 93 -9.38 7.47 29.72
CA GLU A 93 -10.75 7.09 29.48
C GLU A 93 -11.54 8.37 29.13
N CYS A 94 -12.07 8.44 27.91
CA CYS A 94 -13.30 9.15 27.66
C CYS A 94 -14.10 8.30 26.69
N GLN A 95 -15.00 7.51 27.25
CA GLN A 95 -16.10 6.93 26.51
C GLN A 95 -16.89 8.08 25.86
N LYS A 96 -16.97 8.13 24.53
CA LYS A 96 -18.25 8.21 23.80
C LYS A 96 -18.08 8.26 22.28
N SER A 97 -18.97 7.49 21.66
CA SER A 97 -19.54 7.58 20.32
C SER A 97 -18.60 7.48 19.12
N VAL A 98 -18.60 6.29 18.53
CA VAL A 98 -18.93 6.03 17.12
C VAL A 98 -19.31 7.31 16.36
N TYR A 99 -18.34 7.93 15.71
CA TYR A 99 -18.54 8.68 14.47
C TYR A 99 -17.29 8.48 13.62
N LYS A 100 -17.52 8.17 12.34
CA LYS A 100 -16.48 8.08 11.31
C LYS A 100 -15.70 9.39 11.30
N ASP A 101 -14.50 9.40 11.86
CA ASP A 101 -13.53 10.46 11.57
C ASP A 101 -12.89 10.12 10.23
N GLU A 102 -13.57 10.53 9.17
CA GLU A 102 -12.93 10.74 7.89
C GLU A 102 -11.87 11.83 8.08
N PRO A 103 -10.59 11.58 7.79
CA PRO A 103 -9.53 12.53 8.04
C PRO A 103 -9.79 13.78 7.22
N THR A 104 -10.35 14.79 7.87
CA THR A 104 -10.74 16.05 7.23
C THR A 104 -9.51 16.93 7.12
N ALA A 105 -9.39 17.72 6.04
CA ALA A 105 -8.27 18.61 5.76
C ALA A 105 -7.89 19.56 6.93
N ALA A 106 -8.81 19.83 7.86
CA ALA A 106 -8.54 20.59 9.09
C ALA A 106 -7.46 19.95 9.99
N THR A 107 -7.28 18.63 9.92
CA THR A 107 -6.20 17.92 10.64
C THR A 107 -4.83 18.28 10.08
N LEU A 108 -4.71 18.52 8.77
CA LEU A 108 -3.46 18.99 8.14
C LEU A 108 -3.11 20.42 8.57
N ILE A 109 -4.12 21.28 8.75
CA ILE A 109 -3.93 22.68 9.15
C ILE A 109 -3.50 22.76 10.62
N SER A 110 -3.94 21.82 11.47
CA SER A 110 -3.60 21.81 12.90
C SER A 110 -2.11 21.54 13.20
N SER A 111 -1.35 21.03 12.24
CA SER A 111 0.12 20.94 12.34
C SER A 111 0.81 22.31 12.31
N THR A 112 0.11 23.37 11.89
CA THR A 112 0.67 24.73 11.76
C THR A 112 0.39 25.64 12.95
N THR A 113 -0.53 25.28 13.85
CA THR A 113 -1.02 26.16 14.92
C THR A 113 -0.35 25.92 16.29
N GLY A 114 0.40 24.83 16.46
CA GLY A 114 1.05 24.49 17.74
C GLY A 114 2.58 24.68 17.78
N ALA A 115 3.26 24.63 16.64
CA ALA A 115 4.71 24.82 16.55
C ALA A 115 5.00 26.20 15.94
N LYS A 116 5.91 26.98 16.55
CA LYS A 116 6.40 28.23 15.97
C LYS A 116 7.08 27.90 14.63
N LEU A 117 6.35 28.01 13.52
CA LEU A 117 6.92 27.84 12.18
C LEU A 117 7.80 29.04 11.87
N ASN A 118 9.10 28.87 12.03
CA ASN A 118 10.08 29.84 11.58
C ASN A 118 10.39 29.58 10.10
N CYS A 119 10.38 30.64 9.31
CA CYS A 119 10.75 30.59 7.90
C CYS A 119 12.14 29.97 7.71
N ILE A 120 12.26 29.01 6.79
CA ILE A 120 13.54 28.32 6.58
C ILE A 120 14.63 29.23 6.01
N PHE A 121 14.25 30.34 5.36
CA PHE A 121 15.18 31.25 4.68
C PHE A 121 15.64 32.44 5.55
N CYS A 122 14.83 32.87 6.53
CA CYS A 122 15.15 34.04 7.33
C CYS A 122 14.90 33.89 8.84
N ASP A 123 14.44 32.71 9.29
CA ASP A 123 14.23 32.37 10.70
C ASP A 123 13.22 33.27 11.44
N ARG A 124 12.40 34.03 10.69
CA ARG A 124 11.30 34.86 11.22
C ARG A 124 9.97 34.09 11.24
N PRO A 125 9.02 34.45 12.12
CA PRO A 125 7.75 33.75 12.25
C PRO A 125 6.80 34.09 11.09
N HIS A 126 6.92 33.36 9.98
CA HIS A 126 6.01 33.35 8.84
C HIS A 126 6.20 32.08 8.01
N LEU A 127 5.25 31.79 7.12
CA LEU A 127 5.35 30.68 6.19
C LEU A 127 6.45 30.92 5.17
N SER A 128 7.32 29.94 4.94
CA SER A 128 8.46 30.09 4.03
C SER A 128 8.08 30.54 2.61
N GLN A 129 6.86 30.25 2.16
CA GLN A 129 6.28 30.70 0.88
C GLN A 129 6.04 32.22 0.81
N ASP A 130 5.81 32.87 1.94
CA ASP A 130 5.54 34.32 2.05
C ASP A 130 6.82 35.11 2.35
N CYS A 131 7.98 34.46 2.31
CA CYS A 131 9.24 35.08 2.68
C CYS A 131 9.71 36.07 1.62
N GLN A 132 9.59 37.37 1.89
CA GLN A 132 10.06 38.42 0.98
C GLN A 132 11.56 38.32 0.67
N LYS A 133 12.38 37.81 1.60
CA LYS A 133 13.82 37.60 1.37
C LYS A 133 14.12 36.62 0.23
N LEU A 134 13.14 35.78 -0.16
CA LEU A 134 13.32 34.86 -1.27
C LEU A 134 13.58 35.56 -2.59
N SER A 135 13.00 36.74 -2.85
CA SER A 135 13.24 37.48 -4.10
C SER A 135 14.72 37.80 -4.31
N ASP A 136 15.43 38.05 -3.21
CA ASP A 136 16.80 38.56 -3.22
C ASP A 136 17.85 37.43 -3.14
N MET A 137 17.42 36.20 -2.84
CA MET A 137 18.30 35.05 -2.70
C MET A 137 18.52 34.33 -4.04
N SER A 138 19.77 33.92 -4.30
CA SER A 138 20.09 33.07 -5.44
C SER A 138 19.51 31.66 -5.27
N TYR A 139 19.35 30.93 -6.39
CA TYR A 139 18.91 29.54 -6.36
C TYR A 139 19.82 28.65 -5.52
N GLU A 140 21.15 28.84 -5.62
CA GLU A 140 22.13 28.06 -4.87
C GLU A 140 22.05 28.33 -3.36
N ASP A 141 21.80 29.59 -2.96
CA ASP A 141 21.61 29.92 -1.55
C ASP A 141 20.32 29.29 -0.99
N ARG A 142 19.23 29.30 -1.77
CA ARG A 142 17.95 28.66 -1.39
C ARG A 142 18.14 27.15 -1.21
N LYS A 143 18.79 26.49 -2.17
CA LYS A 143 19.10 25.06 -2.13
C LYS A 143 19.98 24.71 -0.92
N SER A 144 20.99 25.53 -0.65
CA SER A 144 21.89 25.35 0.50
C SER A 144 21.14 25.43 1.84
N GLN A 145 20.18 26.36 1.98
CA GLN A 145 19.37 26.47 3.20
C GLN A 145 18.47 25.25 3.42
N VAL A 146 17.83 24.75 2.35
CA VAL A 146 16.97 23.56 2.40
C VAL A 146 17.77 22.32 2.82
N ILE A 147 18.96 22.10 2.22
CA ILE A 147 19.84 20.98 2.57
C ILE A 147 20.34 21.11 4.02
N ARG A 148 20.81 22.30 4.41
CA ARG A 148 21.36 22.56 5.75
C ARG A 148 20.32 22.31 6.85
N LYS A 149 19.06 22.69 6.62
CA LYS A 149 17.96 22.49 7.57
C LYS A 149 17.27 21.14 7.44
N ARG A 150 17.73 20.27 6.52
CA ARG A 150 17.11 18.96 6.20
C ARG A 150 15.62 19.10 5.91
N CYS A 151 15.29 20.08 5.10
CA CYS A 151 13.93 20.29 4.62
C CYS A 151 13.77 19.67 3.23
N CYS A 152 12.54 19.27 2.89
CA CYS A 152 12.22 18.90 1.54
C CYS A 152 12.19 20.15 0.63
N LEU A 153 12.76 20.03 -0.57
CA LEU A 153 12.85 21.12 -1.55
C LEU A 153 11.48 21.55 -2.08
N VAL A 154 10.49 20.65 -2.03
CA VAL A 154 9.13 20.90 -2.55
C VAL A 154 8.23 21.50 -1.48
N CYS A 155 8.14 20.88 -0.31
CA CYS A 155 7.21 21.31 0.74
C CYS A 155 7.83 22.24 1.80
N LEU A 156 9.14 22.51 1.72
CA LEU A 156 9.89 23.40 2.62
C LEU A 156 9.70 23.06 4.12
N SER A 157 9.34 21.81 4.39
CA SER A 157 9.08 21.25 5.72
C SER A 157 10.18 20.26 6.07
N LEU A 158 10.38 19.99 7.36
CA LEU A 158 11.39 19.04 7.84
C LEU A 158 11.13 17.65 7.26
N ASP A 159 12.20 17.03 6.76
CA ASP A 159 12.22 15.64 6.36
C ASP A 159 12.39 14.80 7.65
N ILE A 160 11.33 14.11 8.10
CA ILE A 160 11.30 13.26 9.31
C ILE A 160 11.51 11.81 8.91
#